data_AF-A0A533B6B2-F1
#
_entry.id   AF-A0A533B6B2-F1
#
_cell.length_a   1.000
_cell.length_b   1.000
_cell.length_c   1.000
_cell.angle_alpha   90.00
_cell.angle_beta   90.00
_cell.angle_gamma   90.00
#
_symmetry.space_group_name_H-M   'P 1'
#
loop_
_entity.id
_entity.type
_entity.pdbx_description
1 polymer ?
#
loop_
_entity_poly.entity_id
_entity_poly.type
_entity_poly.pdbx_seq_one_letter_code
_entity_poly.pdbx_strand_id
1 'polypeptide(L)' 'MHFVRIGNRALNLDRVSYCEVQVWHDAVSVKIFMTGTANNTPVVLNEEEAKHFWKYIEYIAEKPV' A
#
# COMPACT_ATOMS: atom_id res chain seq x y z
N MET A 1 -11.77 -5.44 9.71
CA MET A 1 -11.15 -6.00 8.50
C MET A 1 -11.13 -4.92 7.45
N HIS A 2 -9.97 -4.30 7.26
CA HIS A 2 -9.79 -3.13 6.40
C HIS A 2 -9.16 -3.56 5.07
N PHE A 3 -9.95 -3.54 4.00
CA PHE A 3 -9.47 -3.89 2.66
C PHE A 3 -9.52 -2.69 1.73
N VAL A 4 -8.44 -2.46 0.99
CA VAL A 4 -8.38 -1.48 -0.09
C VAL A 4 -8.20 -2.17 -1.42
N ARG A 5 -8.93 -1.72 -2.45
CA ARG A 5 -8.72 -2.16 -3.83
C ARG A 5 -7.86 -1.14 -4.56
N ILE A 6 -6.74 -1.59 -5.11
CA ILE A 6 -5.84 -0.79 -5.94
C ILE A 6 -5.67 -1.51 -7.27
N GLY A 7 -6.17 -0.90 -8.34
CA GLY A 7 -6.25 -1.54 -9.65
C GLY A 7 -7.01 -2.87 -9.56
N ASN A 8 -6.34 -3.96 -9.94
CA ASN A 8 -6.91 -5.32 -9.88
C ASN A 8 -6.55 -6.08 -8.59
N ARG A 9 -5.94 -5.43 -7.59
CA ARG A 9 -5.47 -6.07 -6.35
C ARG A 9 -6.31 -5.62 -5.17
N ALA A 10 -6.61 -6.55 -4.27
CA ALA A 10 -7.20 -6.25 -2.96
C ALA A 10 -6.12 -6.44 -1.88
N LEU A 11 -5.85 -5.39 -1.11
CA LEU A 11 -4.87 -5.38 -0.04
C LEU A 11 -5.57 -5.37 1.31
N ASN A 12 -5.14 -6.25 2.21
CA ASN A 12 -5.60 -6.26 3.59
C ASN A 12 -4.69 -5.37 4.44
N LEU A 13 -5.19 -4.21 4.86
CA LEU A 13 -4.44 -3.25 5.65
C LEU A 13 -4.09 -3.78 7.05
N ASP A 14 -4.91 -4.67 7.61
CA ASP A 14 -4.63 -5.29 8.92
C ASP A 14 -3.40 -6.22 8.87
N ARG A 15 -2.92 -6.57 7.66
CA ARG A 15 -1.72 -7.38 7.44
C ARG A 15 -0.50 -6.56 7.01
N VAL A 16 -0.65 -5.27 6.77
CA VAL A 16 0.47 -4.42 6.38
C VAL A 16 1.38 -4.21 7.59
N SER A 17 2.65 -4.57 7.44
CA SER A 17 3.66 -4.39 8.49
C SER A 17 4.34 -3.03 8.35
N TYR A 18 4.83 -2.72 7.15
CA TYR A 18 5.45 -1.43 6.84
C TYR A 18 5.45 -1.18 5.33
N CYS A 19 5.70 0.07 4.95
CA CYS A 19 5.81 0.51 3.56
C CYS A 19 7.15 1.21 3.33
N GLU A 20 7.77 0.98 2.18
CA GLU A 20 8.97 1.69 1.75
C GLU A 20 8.68 2.47 0.47
N VAL A 21 9.03 3.76 0.47
CA VAL A 21 8.94 4.60 -0.73
C VAL A 21 10.30 4.56 -1.45
N GLN A 22 10.28 4.21 -2.72
CA GLN A 22 11.43 4.24 -3.60
C GLN A 22 11.25 5.37 -4.61
N VAL A 23 12.07 6.41 -4.45
CA VAL A 23 12.10 7.57 -5.33
C VAL A 23 13.29 7.43 -6.28
N TRP A 24 13.01 7.41 -7.57
CA TRP A 24 13.97 7.45 -8.67
C TRP A 24 13.98 8.85 -9.28
N HIS A 25 14.89 9.10 -10.23
CA HIS A 25 14.99 10.41 -10.88
C HIS A 25 13.71 10.79 -11.65
N ASP A 26 13.02 9.81 -12.21
CA ASP A 26 11.86 9.96 -13.11
C ASP A 26 10.60 9.22 -12.62
N ALA A 27 10.67 8.45 -11.54
CA ALA A 27 9.58 7.59 -11.08
C ALA A 27 9.54 7.43 -9.56
N VAL A 28 8.35 7.23 -9.02
CA VAL A 28 8.14 6.83 -7.62
C VAL A 28 7.43 5.48 -7.57
N SER A 29 7.88 4.60 -6.68
CA SER A 29 7.22 3.33 -6.39
C SER A 29 7.14 3.09 -4.89
N VAL A 30 6.14 2.33 -4.46
CA VAL A 30 5.96 2.00 -3.04
C VAL A 30 5.93 0.50 -2.88
N LYS A 31 6.75 -0.02 -1.96
CA LYS A 31 6.76 -1.43 -1.57
C LYS A 31 5.98 -1.59 -0.28
N ILE A 32 4.98 -2.45 -0.30
CA ILE A 32 4.15 -2.78 0.86
C ILE A 32 4.54 -4.17 1.33
N PHE A 33 5.07 -4.24 2.55
CA PHE A 33 5.40 -5.49 3.20
C PHE A 33 4.25 -5.93 4.09
N MET A 34 3.80 -7.16 3.90
CA MET A 34 2.65 -7.72 4.60
C MET A 34 3.02 -9.02 5.32
N THR A 35 2.45 -9.21 6.50
CA THR A 35 2.58 -10.45 7.26
C THR A 35 1.90 -11.60 6.52
N GLY A 36 2.60 -12.73 6.39
CA GLY A 36 2.07 -13.96 5.77
C GLY A 36 2.22 -14.03 4.25
N THR A 37 3.01 -13.14 3.63
CA THR A 37 3.41 -13.31 2.22
C THR A 37 4.51 -14.37 2.09
N ALA A 38 4.43 -15.17 1.03
CA ALA A 38 5.47 -16.14 0.72
C ALA A 38 6.80 -15.40 0.43
N ASN A 39 7.88 -15.85 1.07
CA ASN A 39 9.24 -15.35 0.89
C ASN A 39 9.42 -13.84 1.13
N ASN A 40 8.60 -13.22 1.99
CA ASN A 40 8.61 -11.76 2.25
C ASN A 40 8.49 -10.90 0.98
N THR A 41 7.86 -11.43 -0.08
CA THR A 41 7.70 -10.70 -1.34
C THR A 41 6.80 -9.48 -1.10
N PRO A 42 7.29 -8.24 -1.31
CA PRO A 42 6.47 -7.06 -1.14
C PRO A 42 5.52 -6.89 -2.32
N VAL A 43 4.37 -6.24 -2.08
CA VAL A 43 3.56 -5.71 -3.17
C VAL A 43 4.18 -4.39 -3.63
N VAL A 44 4.52 -4.31 -4.91
CA VAL A 44 5.07 -3.11 -5.52
C VAL A 44 3.95 -2.35 -6.22
N LEU A 45 3.74 -1.10 -5.80
CA LEU A 45 2.85 -0.12 -6.41
C LEU A 45 3.65 0.84 -7.26
N ASN A 46 3.13 1.16 -8.45
CA ASN A 46 3.62 2.28 -9.23
C ASN A 46 3.11 3.62 -8.66
N GLU A 47 3.48 4.74 -9.27
CA GLU A 47 3.14 6.07 -8.77
C GLU A 47 1.61 6.32 -8.70
N GLU A 48 0.86 5.92 -9.73
CA GLU A 48 -0.60 6.12 -9.76
C GLU A 48 -1.30 5.27 -8.69
N GLU A 49 -0.89 4.01 -8.56
CA GLU A 49 -1.37 3.08 -7.54
C GLU A 49 -1.03 3.58 -6.12
N ALA A 50 0.18 4.11 -5.93
CA ALA A 50 0.62 4.68 -4.66
C ALA A 50 -0.19 5.92 -4.26
N LYS A 51 -0.53 6.80 -5.21
CA LYS A 51 -1.41 7.96 -4.95
C LYS A 51 -2.80 7.52 -4.51
N HIS A 52 -3.36 6.47 -5.11
CA HIS A 52 -4.64 5.91 -4.68
C HIS A 52 -4.57 5.27 -3.29
N PHE A 53 -3.48 4.55 -3.00
CA PHE A 53 -3.24 4.00 -1.67
C PHE A 53 -3.21 5.09 -0.60
N TRP A 54 -2.43 6.16 -0.85
CA TRP A 54 -2.25 7.24 0.11
C TRP A 54 -3.57 7.92 0.50
N LYS A 55 -4.38 8.30 -0.49
CA LYS A 55 -5.70 8.91 -0.26
C LYS A 55 -6.61 8.02 0.60
N TYR A 56 -6.54 6.71 0.42
CA TYR A 56 -7.37 5.78 1.19
C TYR A 56 -6.90 5.65 2.64
N ILE A 57 -5.57 5.63 2.87
CA ILE A 57 -5.01 5.65 4.22
C ILE A 57 -5.39 6.93 4.96
N GLU A 58 -5.27 8.10 4.30
CA GLU A 58 -5.70 9.38 4.89
C GLU A 58 -7.19 9.35 5.24
N TYR A 59 -8.05 8.88 4.33
CA TYR A 59 -9.49 8.76 4.58
C TYR A 59 -9.83 7.84 5.77
N ILE A 60 -9.09 6.74 5.96
CA ILE A 60 -9.28 5.88 7.15
C ILE A 60 -8.81 6.60 8.41
N ALA A 61 -7.66 7.28 8.35
CA ALA A 61 -7.10 8.00 9.50
C ALA A 61 -7.99 9.14 9.98
N GLU A 62 -8.75 9.78 9.09
CA GLU A 62 -9.69 10.85 9.41
C GLU A 62 -11.02 10.37 10.03
N LYS A 63 -11.34 9.07 9.97
CA LYS A 63 -12.55 8.56 10.59
C LYS A 63 -12.38 8.44 12.10
N PRO A 64 -13.27 9.06 12.92
CA PRO A 64 -13.25 8.84 14.35
C PRO A 64 -13.57 7.37 14.64
N VAL A 65 -12.73 6.75 15.47
CA VAL A 65 -12.84 5.35 15.94
C VAL A 65 -13.96 5.24 16.96
#